data_AF-A0A9J7MYV7-F1
#
_entry.id   AF-A0A9J7MYV7-F1
#
_cell.length_a   1.000
_cell.length_b   1.000
_cell.length_c   1.000
_cell.angle_alpha   90.00
_cell.angle_beta   90.00
_cell.angle_gamma   90.00
#
_symmetry.space_group_name_H-M   'P 1'
#
loop_
_entity.id
_entity.type
_entity.pdbx_description
1 polymer ?
#
loop_
_entity_poly.entity_id
_entity_poly.type
_entity_poly.pdbx_seq_one_letter_code
_entity_poly.pdbx_strand_id
1 'polypeptide(L)'
;MCPSPLLSVMMKGCVEACRDHTNGGTKYHDLGFMFVGAANAIDSLYAIKKLVYDPLTALTTLPDLLTCLKCDWGHDMKEYIFDARGGSARKEAKASAFKHLREVATSFPKFGHGENAELKELGTWMFENVLTILRETFDNAKPGVKETFERLEKEYYIPGDPDNPERRFGFVVLPGIGTFEAYVGYGLNSAASADGRRSGQPIASDLSPAPVPQDLPANPDSCDIYKALKCWDIERINLGLSCGSEVDLMILEDFPLDKLTEFLRRYADLDGPIGSNVITVTCANPETLEKASKVTDAYELVRVRQGGWTEFFITLFPEHQGQLRRRMYVHPPRMDGKPTTSRT
;
A
#
# COMPACT_ATOMS: atom_id res chain seq x y z
N MET A 1 14.55 -24.54 14.99
CA MET A 1 15.17 -24.62 13.66
C MET A 1 14.55 -25.79 12.92
N CYS A 2 13.91 -25.56 11.77
CA CYS A 2 13.22 -26.58 10.97
C CYS A 2 13.95 -26.71 9.63
N PRO A 3 15.05 -27.48 9.56
CA PRO A 3 15.81 -27.62 8.32
C PRO A 3 14.96 -28.30 7.23
N SER A 4 15.21 -27.95 5.97
CA SER A 4 14.56 -28.55 4.81
C SER A 4 15.61 -29.09 3.84
N PRO A 5 16.12 -30.32 4.07
CA PRO A 5 17.17 -30.90 3.23
C PRO A 5 16.82 -30.98 1.74
N LEU A 6 15.54 -31.24 1.42
CA LEU A 6 15.06 -31.32 0.04
C LEU A 6 15.02 -29.96 -0.65
N LEU A 7 14.71 -28.88 0.06
CA LEU A 7 14.82 -27.53 -0.51
C LEU A 7 16.30 -27.14 -0.66
N SER A 8 17.10 -27.42 0.37
CA SER A 8 18.51 -27.08 0.42
C SER A 8 19.32 -27.71 -0.72
N VAL A 9 19.04 -28.96 -1.13
CA VAL A 9 19.74 -29.58 -2.29
C VAL A 9 19.48 -28.85 -3.62
N MET A 10 18.40 -28.07 -3.71
CA MET A 10 18.02 -27.29 -4.89
C MET A 10 18.54 -25.85 -4.84
N MET A 11 19.18 -25.43 -3.74
CA MET A 11 19.71 -24.07 -3.57
C MET A 11 21.24 -24.05 -3.68
N LYS A 12 21.76 -23.20 -4.56
CA LYS A 12 23.21 -23.08 -4.78
C LYS A 12 23.94 -22.71 -3.49
N GLY A 13 24.96 -23.49 -3.13
CA GLY A 13 25.83 -23.30 -1.97
C GLY A 13 25.57 -24.27 -0.83
N CYS A 14 24.35 -24.79 -0.68
CA CYS A 14 23.97 -25.62 0.48
C CYS A 14 24.70 -26.97 0.50
N VAL A 15 24.83 -27.62 -0.65
CA VAL A 15 25.52 -28.92 -0.77
C VAL A 15 27.02 -28.76 -0.54
N GLU A 16 27.61 -27.75 -1.17
CA GLU A 16 29.04 -27.44 -1.07
C GLU A 16 29.42 -27.07 0.38
N ALA A 17 28.56 -26.31 1.06
CA ALA A 17 28.76 -25.92 2.45
C ALA A 17 28.38 -27.02 3.46
N CYS A 18 27.77 -28.12 3.02
CA CYS A 18 27.14 -29.13 3.89
C CYS A 18 26.23 -28.51 4.96
N ARG A 19 25.46 -27.48 4.57
CA ARG A 19 24.59 -26.70 5.46
C ARG A 19 23.21 -26.51 4.83
N ASP A 20 22.18 -26.59 5.67
CA ASP A 20 20.81 -26.25 5.27
C ASP A 20 20.70 -24.76 4.89
N HIS A 21 19.76 -24.41 4.00
CA HIS A 21 19.50 -23.03 3.62
C HIS A 21 19.14 -22.14 4.83
N THR A 22 18.42 -22.65 5.83
CA THR A 22 18.12 -21.89 7.07
C THR A 22 19.34 -21.72 7.97
N ASN A 23 20.45 -22.40 7.67
CA ASN A 23 21.69 -22.38 8.43
C ASN A 23 22.87 -21.80 7.61
N GLY A 24 22.57 -20.88 6.70
CA GLY A 24 23.57 -20.14 5.93
C GLY A 24 24.26 -20.94 4.82
N GLY A 25 23.64 -22.01 4.33
CA GLY A 25 24.18 -22.76 3.19
C GLY A 25 24.12 -21.99 1.87
N THR A 26 23.14 -21.11 1.68
CA THR A 26 22.86 -20.44 0.40
C THR A 26 23.91 -19.39 0.04
N LYS A 27 24.16 -19.20 -1.27
CA LYS A 27 25.08 -18.16 -1.77
C LYS A 27 24.67 -16.75 -1.36
N TYR A 28 23.38 -16.45 -1.43
CA TYR A 28 22.79 -15.17 -1.03
C TYR A 28 21.84 -15.38 0.15
N HIS A 29 21.75 -14.39 1.03
CA HIS A 29 20.89 -14.41 2.21
C HIS A 29 19.93 -13.22 2.11
N ASP A 30 18.79 -13.46 1.47
CA ASP A 30 17.82 -12.42 1.22
C ASP A 30 17.05 -12.10 2.51
N LEU A 31 16.88 -10.80 2.78
CA LEU A 31 16.09 -10.31 3.89
C LEU A 31 15.08 -9.30 3.36
N GLY A 32 13.84 -9.77 3.19
CA GLY A 32 12.71 -8.97 2.74
C GLY A 32 12.16 -8.07 3.85
N PHE A 33 12.01 -6.77 3.55
CA PHE A 33 11.33 -5.81 4.41
C PHE A 33 10.06 -5.33 3.72
N MET A 34 8.92 -5.80 4.19
CA MET A 34 7.61 -5.44 3.62
C MET A 34 6.97 -4.34 4.47
N PHE A 35 6.85 -3.14 3.90
CA PHE A 35 6.07 -2.07 4.48
C PHE A 35 4.59 -2.22 4.11
N VAL A 36 3.70 -1.61 4.90
CA VAL A 36 2.25 -1.66 4.69
C VAL A 36 1.64 -0.28 4.92
N GLY A 37 0.54 0.04 4.21
CA GLY A 37 -0.23 1.26 4.44
C GLY A 37 0.42 2.55 3.95
N ALA A 38 1.30 2.48 2.95
CA ALA A 38 2.04 3.62 2.42
C ALA A 38 1.11 4.73 1.90
N ALA A 39 0.08 4.38 1.11
CA ALA A 39 -0.89 5.35 0.60
C ALA A 39 -1.65 6.05 1.74
N ASN A 40 -2.15 5.28 2.72
CA ASN A 40 -2.83 5.86 3.89
C ASN A 40 -1.93 6.80 4.70
N ALA A 41 -0.63 6.48 4.82
CA ALA A 41 0.32 7.33 5.51
C ALA A 41 0.52 8.66 4.77
N ILE A 42 0.72 8.62 3.45
CA ILE A 42 0.85 9.83 2.61
C ILE A 42 -0.42 10.68 2.71
N ASP A 43 -1.59 10.07 2.54
CA ASP A 43 -2.88 10.76 2.61
C ASP A 43 -3.15 11.35 3.99
N SER A 44 -2.74 10.64 5.06
CA SER A 44 -2.87 11.14 6.43
C SER A 44 -1.96 12.33 6.69
N LEU A 45 -0.71 12.28 6.21
CA LEU A 45 0.23 13.42 6.33
C LEU A 45 -0.28 14.63 5.55
N TYR A 46 -0.84 14.41 4.35
CA TYR A 46 -1.46 15.46 3.56
C TYR A 46 -2.67 16.07 4.27
N ALA A 47 -3.56 15.24 4.83
CA ALA A 47 -4.70 15.70 5.60
C ALA A 47 -4.29 16.48 6.85
N ILE A 48 -3.26 16.03 7.58
CA ILE A 48 -2.71 16.77 8.73
C ILE A 48 -2.15 18.12 8.28
N LYS A 49 -1.37 18.15 7.19
CA LYS A 49 -0.84 19.40 6.61
C LYS A 49 -2.00 20.37 6.34
N LYS A 50 -3.05 19.94 5.66
CA LYS A 50 -4.18 20.81 5.27
C LYS A 50 -5.11 21.19 6.43
N LEU A 51 -5.43 20.28 7.34
CA LEU A 51 -6.39 20.55 8.43
C LEU A 51 -5.78 21.31 9.60
N VAL A 52 -4.46 21.24 9.78
CA VAL A 52 -3.78 21.76 10.98
C VAL A 52 -2.79 22.87 10.68
N TYR A 53 -1.98 22.74 9.62
CA TYR A 53 -0.80 23.57 9.42
C TYR A 53 -0.89 24.53 8.24
N ASP A 54 -1.75 24.27 7.27
CA ASP A 54 -1.94 25.15 6.11
C ASP A 54 -2.73 26.40 6.52
N PRO A 55 -2.15 27.61 6.40
CA PRO A 55 -2.80 28.85 6.84
C PRO A 55 -4.15 29.14 6.17
N LEU A 56 -4.41 28.57 4.99
CA LEU A 56 -5.61 28.81 4.21
C LEU A 56 -6.71 27.78 4.47
N THR A 57 -6.35 26.56 4.87
CA THR A 57 -7.30 25.45 5.03
C THR A 57 -7.38 24.88 6.44
N ALA A 58 -6.56 25.34 7.38
CA ALA A 58 -6.57 24.81 8.74
C ALA A 58 -7.94 25.04 9.42
N LEU A 59 -8.54 23.95 9.90
CA LEU A 59 -9.84 23.95 10.58
C LEU A 59 -9.73 23.55 12.06
N THR A 60 -8.60 22.95 12.46
CA THR A 60 -8.42 22.37 13.79
C THR A 60 -6.96 22.41 14.22
N THR A 61 -6.69 22.12 15.49
CA THR A 61 -5.33 21.94 16.01
C THR A 61 -4.91 20.46 15.97
N LEU A 62 -3.60 20.17 16.08
CA LEU A 62 -3.11 18.79 16.16
C LEU A 62 -3.68 18.04 17.39
N PRO A 63 -3.72 18.62 18.62
CA PRO A 63 -4.35 17.96 19.77
C PRO A 63 -5.84 17.66 19.57
N ASP A 64 -6.58 18.56 18.93
CA ASP A 64 -8.00 18.37 18.64
C ASP A 64 -8.23 17.29 17.58
N LEU A 65 -7.39 17.26 16.52
CA LEU A 65 -7.41 16.19 15.53
C LEU A 65 -7.08 14.83 16.16
N LEU A 66 -6.06 14.76 17.04
CA LEU A 66 -5.77 13.52 17.78
C LEU A 66 -6.97 13.06 18.62
N THR A 67 -7.66 14.00 19.27
CA THR A 67 -8.88 13.68 20.03
C THR A 67 -10.01 13.20 19.11
N CYS A 68 -10.14 13.82 17.94
CA CYS A 68 -11.08 13.42 16.90
C CYS A 68 -10.84 11.97 16.43
N LEU A 69 -9.59 11.62 16.13
CA LEU A 69 -9.21 10.26 15.72
C LEU A 69 -9.43 9.23 16.84
N LYS A 70 -9.12 9.57 18.09
CA LYS A 70 -9.42 8.71 19.26
C LYS A 70 -10.91 8.44 19.43
N CYS A 71 -11.75 9.37 18.96
CA CYS A 71 -13.21 9.27 18.98
C CYS A 71 -13.80 8.72 17.67
N ASP A 72 -12.97 8.09 16.82
CA ASP A 72 -13.36 7.54 15.51
C ASP A 72 -14.16 8.55 14.69
N TRP A 73 -13.64 9.77 14.52
CA TRP A 73 -14.29 10.85 13.78
C TRP A 73 -15.70 11.22 14.29
N GLY A 74 -15.97 11.00 15.58
CA GLY A 74 -17.27 11.29 16.21
C GLY A 74 -18.26 10.13 16.15
N HIS A 75 -17.84 8.95 15.69
CA HIS A 75 -18.67 7.74 15.70
C HIS A 75 -18.52 6.92 16.99
N ASP A 76 -17.40 7.06 17.71
CA ASP A 76 -17.15 6.42 19.00
C ASP A 76 -16.65 7.46 20.00
N MET A 77 -17.55 8.34 20.45
CA MET A 77 -17.21 9.46 21.32
C MET A 77 -16.75 9.00 22.71
N LYS A 78 -15.47 9.23 23.02
CA LYS A 78 -14.84 8.96 24.33
C LYS A 78 -14.70 10.25 25.14
N GLU A 79 -15.44 10.35 26.25
CA GLU A 79 -15.32 11.46 27.19
C GLU A 79 -14.70 10.96 28.50
N TYR A 80 -13.42 11.30 28.73
CA TYR A 80 -12.74 10.98 29.99
C TYR A 80 -13.13 11.93 31.13
N ILE A 81 -13.60 13.14 30.80
CA ILE A 81 -14.06 14.14 31.76
C ILE A 81 -15.46 14.61 31.34
N PHE A 82 -16.43 14.33 32.21
CA PHE A 82 -17.84 14.64 32.02
C PHE A 82 -18.23 15.87 32.86
N ASP A 83 -18.82 16.88 32.21
CA ASP A 83 -19.45 18.00 32.91
C ASP A 83 -20.96 17.74 33.04
N ALA A 84 -21.40 17.46 34.26
CA ALA A 84 -22.80 17.19 34.57
C ALA A 84 -23.75 18.35 34.20
N ARG A 85 -23.24 19.58 34.10
CA ARG A 85 -24.05 20.75 33.70
C ARG A 85 -24.21 20.89 32.19
N GLY A 86 -23.26 20.39 31.41
CA GLY A 86 -23.28 20.45 29.94
C GLY A 86 -24.17 19.41 29.27
N GLY A 87 -24.53 18.34 29.97
CA GLY A 87 -25.42 17.29 29.49
C GLY A 87 -24.94 16.56 28.21
N SER A 88 -25.82 15.79 27.58
CA SER A 88 -25.51 15.04 26.35
C SER A 88 -25.32 15.92 25.11
N ALA A 89 -25.90 17.11 25.10
CA ALA A 89 -25.85 18.04 23.96
C ALA A 89 -24.42 18.44 23.58
N ARG A 90 -23.50 18.58 24.55
CA ARG A 90 -22.09 18.87 24.27
C ARG A 90 -21.41 17.74 23.49
N LYS A 91 -21.68 16.50 23.89
CA LYS A 91 -21.12 15.30 23.25
C LYS A 91 -21.58 15.22 21.80
N GLU A 92 -22.86 15.47 21.55
CA GLU A 92 -23.46 15.48 20.21
C GLU A 92 -22.91 16.61 19.33
N ALA A 93 -22.77 17.82 19.87
CA ALA A 93 -22.16 18.94 19.16
C ALA A 93 -20.71 18.65 18.76
N LYS A 94 -19.91 18.09 19.69
CA LYS A 94 -18.52 17.72 19.42
C LYS A 94 -18.42 16.56 18.41
N ALA A 95 -19.30 15.56 18.52
CA ALA A 95 -19.39 14.48 17.54
C ALA A 95 -19.69 15.01 16.14
N SER A 96 -20.61 15.97 16.03
CA SER A 96 -20.98 16.60 14.76
C SER A 96 -19.81 17.38 14.16
N ALA A 97 -19.06 18.13 14.98
CA ALA A 97 -17.84 18.80 14.54
C ALA A 97 -16.77 17.82 14.03
N PHE A 98 -16.59 16.68 14.72
CA PHE A 98 -15.65 15.63 14.29
C PHE A 98 -16.07 14.96 12.99
N LYS A 99 -17.37 14.71 12.80
CA LYS A 99 -17.89 14.19 11.52
C LYS A 99 -17.67 15.20 10.39
N HIS A 100 -17.86 16.49 10.63
CA HIS A 100 -17.58 17.52 9.65
C HIS A 100 -16.08 17.59 9.28
N LEU A 101 -15.17 17.50 10.26
CA LEU A 101 -13.74 17.41 9.98
C LEU A 101 -13.40 16.18 9.10
N ARG A 102 -14.10 15.05 9.33
CA ARG A 102 -13.94 13.85 8.50
C ARG A 102 -14.39 14.09 7.07
N GLU A 103 -15.55 14.71 6.87
CA GLU A 103 -16.05 15.04 5.53
C GLU A 103 -15.00 15.83 4.74
N VAL A 104 -14.40 16.85 5.38
CA VAL A 104 -13.31 17.62 4.77
C VAL A 104 -12.09 16.75 4.49
N ALA A 105 -11.64 15.92 5.45
CA ALA A 105 -10.50 15.02 5.27
C ALA A 105 -10.68 14.03 4.11
N THR A 106 -11.89 13.50 3.94
CA THR A 106 -12.24 12.59 2.85
C THR A 106 -12.37 13.28 1.50
N SER A 107 -12.58 14.60 1.48
CA SER A 107 -12.69 15.40 0.24
C SER A 107 -11.35 15.76 -0.40
N PHE A 108 -10.24 15.63 0.34
CA PHE A 108 -8.93 15.93 -0.18
C PHE A 108 -8.50 14.95 -1.28
N PRO A 109 -7.64 15.39 -2.22
CA PRO A 109 -7.00 14.49 -3.16
C PRO A 109 -6.26 13.37 -2.41
N LYS A 110 -6.24 12.19 -3.03
CA LYS A 110 -5.60 10.99 -2.48
C LYS A 110 -4.45 10.55 -3.37
N PHE A 111 -3.42 9.98 -2.76
CA PHE A 111 -2.24 9.51 -3.45
C PHE A 111 -2.61 8.41 -4.45
N GLY A 112 -2.23 8.60 -5.71
CA GLY A 112 -2.54 7.67 -6.80
C GLY A 112 -3.91 7.88 -7.47
N HIS A 113 -4.76 8.78 -6.97
CA HIS A 113 -6.01 9.21 -7.63
C HIS A 113 -5.75 10.31 -8.68
N GLY A 114 -4.85 10.05 -9.63
CA GLY A 114 -4.39 11.00 -10.63
C GLY A 114 -3.12 11.76 -10.23
N GLU A 115 -2.90 12.93 -10.84
CA GLU A 115 -1.67 13.70 -10.66
C GLU A 115 -1.84 14.80 -9.61
N ASN A 116 -0.98 14.77 -8.57
CA ASN A 116 -0.92 15.81 -7.56
C ASN A 116 0.51 16.02 -7.07
N ALA A 117 1.04 17.24 -7.25
CA ALA A 117 2.42 17.57 -6.94
C ALA A 117 2.73 17.50 -5.43
N GLU A 118 1.84 17.98 -4.56
CA GLU A 118 2.07 17.98 -3.11
C GLU A 118 2.07 16.54 -2.55
N LEU A 119 1.18 15.67 -3.03
CA LEU A 119 1.15 14.27 -2.64
C LEU A 119 2.37 13.51 -3.16
N LYS A 120 2.81 13.79 -4.39
CA LYS A 120 4.04 13.24 -4.96
C LYS A 120 5.28 13.66 -4.16
N GLU A 121 5.34 14.93 -3.74
CA GLU A 121 6.41 15.44 -2.88
C GLU A 121 6.44 14.72 -1.53
N LEU A 122 5.28 14.57 -0.87
CA LEU A 122 5.17 13.81 0.38
C LEU A 122 5.56 12.34 0.21
N GLY A 123 5.13 11.70 -0.87
CA GLY A 123 5.53 10.34 -1.21
C GLY A 123 7.04 10.22 -1.41
N THR A 124 7.62 11.15 -2.15
CA THR A 124 9.09 11.20 -2.39
C THR A 124 9.84 11.31 -1.07
N TRP A 125 9.47 12.28 -0.23
CA TRP A 125 10.06 12.45 1.10
C TRP A 125 9.94 11.17 1.95
N MET A 126 8.76 10.54 1.98
CA MET A 126 8.54 9.35 2.79
C MET A 126 9.42 8.18 2.33
N PHE A 127 9.44 7.88 1.04
CA PHE A 127 10.21 6.76 0.50
C PHE A 127 11.72 6.99 0.60
N GLU A 128 12.20 8.23 0.39
CA GLU A 128 13.60 8.58 0.61
C GLU A 128 14.01 8.34 2.06
N ASN A 129 13.20 8.78 3.03
CA ASN A 129 13.53 8.61 4.45
C ASN A 129 13.50 7.14 4.86
N VAL A 130 12.46 6.39 4.48
CA VAL A 130 12.32 4.97 4.85
C VAL A 130 13.48 4.15 4.30
N LEU A 131 13.82 4.32 3.02
CA LEU A 131 14.93 3.59 2.41
C LEU A 131 16.29 4.03 2.93
N THR A 132 16.46 5.33 3.25
CA THR A 132 17.69 5.82 3.89
C THR A 132 17.86 5.20 5.28
N ILE A 133 16.81 5.20 6.12
CA ILE A 133 16.85 4.58 7.45
C ILE A 133 17.17 3.09 7.35
N LEU A 134 16.53 2.38 6.41
CA LEU A 134 16.80 0.96 6.19
C LEU A 134 18.26 0.75 5.83
N ARG A 135 18.78 1.48 4.85
CA ARG A 135 20.17 1.36 4.41
C ARG A 135 21.17 1.68 5.53
N GLU A 136 20.96 2.79 6.24
CA GLU A 136 21.79 3.20 7.39
C GLU A 136 21.80 2.15 8.51
N THR A 137 20.69 1.40 8.69
CA THR A 137 20.62 0.33 9.68
C THR A 137 21.60 -0.81 9.40
N PHE A 138 21.91 -1.07 8.12
CA PHE A 138 22.85 -2.11 7.71
C PHE A 138 24.26 -1.56 7.46
N ASP A 139 24.38 -0.43 6.76
CA ASP A 139 25.67 0.16 6.40
C ASP A 139 26.38 0.77 7.63
N ASN A 140 25.62 1.40 8.54
CA ASN A 140 26.13 2.10 9.74
C ASN A 140 25.43 1.62 11.01
N ALA A 141 25.36 0.29 11.18
CA ALA A 141 24.70 -0.34 12.32
C ALA A 141 25.20 0.20 13.68
N LYS A 142 24.26 0.51 14.59
CA LYS A 142 24.56 0.89 15.98
C LYS A 142 25.32 -0.24 16.69
N PRO A 143 26.14 0.03 17.73
CA PRO A 143 27.04 -0.96 18.34
C PRO A 143 26.42 -2.33 18.61
N GLY A 144 25.25 -2.42 19.26
CA GLY A 144 24.61 -3.71 19.54
C GLY A 144 24.11 -4.48 18.31
N VAL A 145 23.72 -3.78 17.24
CA VAL A 145 23.33 -4.40 15.96
C VAL A 145 24.59 -4.80 15.18
N LYS A 146 25.61 -3.94 15.18
CA LYS A 146 26.91 -4.20 14.54
C LYS A 146 27.57 -5.45 15.10
N GLU A 147 27.64 -5.58 16.43
CA GLU A 147 28.18 -6.78 17.10
C GLU A 147 27.41 -8.05 16.72
N THR A 148 26.10 -7.92 16.49
CA THR A 148 25.27 -9.03 16.02
C THR A 148 25.64 -9.42 14.58
N PHE A 149 25.79 -8.45 13.68
CA PHE A 149 26.21 -8.72 12.30
C PHE A 149 27.62 -9.30 12.23
N GLU A 150 28.59 -8.77 12.98
CA GLU A 150 29.95 -9.33 13.03
C GLU A 150 29.97 -10.76 13.57
N ARG A 151 29.13 -11.07 14.58
CA ARG A 151 28.97 -12.43 15.08
C ARG A 151 28.39 -13.37 14.02
N LEU A 152 27.33 -12.95 13.33
CA LEU A 152 26.70 -13.74 12.28
C LEU A 152 27.67 -13.94 11.11
N GLU A 153 28.42 -12.91 10.74
CA GLU A 153 29.44 -12.99 9.69
C GLU A 153 30.47 -14.08 10.00
N LYS A 154 30.95 -14.12 11.25
CA LYS A 154 31.90 -15.13 11.72
C LYS A 154 31.29 -16.54 11.82
N GLU A 155 30.06 -16.65 12.30
CA GLU A 155 29.38 -17.94 12.51
C GLU A 155 29.06 -18.64 11.19
N TYR A 156 28.57 -17.88 10.21
CA TYR A 156 28.11 -18.39 8.92
C TYR A 156 29.16 -18.31 7.80
N TYR A 157 30.39 -17.93 8.11
CA TYR A 157 31.52 -17.99 7.18
C TYR A 157 31.74 -19.41 6.63
N ILE A 158 31.99 -19.53 5.32
CA ILE A 158 32.28 -20.79 4.61
C ILE A 158 33.65 -20.66 3.92
N PRO A 159 34.69 -21.36 4.38
CA PRO A 159 36.02 -21.30 3.76
C PRO A 159 36.04 -21.92 2.35
N GLY A 160 36.77 -21.29 1.42
CA GLY A 160 37.16 -21.92 0.15
C GLY A 160 36.11 -21.93 -0.96
N ASP A 161 35.16 -20.98 -0.96
CA ASP A 161 34.23 -20.78 -2.08
C ASP A 161 35.01 -20.38 -3.37
N PRO A 162 35.05 -21.24 -4.42
CA PRO A 162 35.83 -20.97 -5.62
C PRO A 162 35.30 -19.79 -6.46
N ASP A 163 34.01 -19.47 -6.33
CA ASP A 163 33.37 -18.33 -6.99
C ASP A 163 33.51 -17.04 -6.17
N ASN A 164 33.98 -17.11 -4.92
CA ASN A 164 34.10 -15.98 -4.00
C ASN A 164 35.16 -16.23 -2.90
N PRO A 165 36.45 -16.01 -3.18
CA PRO A 165 37.57 -16.34 -2.28
C PRO A 165 37.51 -15.65 -0.91
N GLU A 166 36.75 -14.55 -0.79
CA GLU A 166 36.60 -13.77 0.44
C GLU A 166 35.20 -13.89 1.07
N ARG A 167 34.31 -14.79 0.61
CA ARG A 167 32.86 -14.81 0.94
C ARG A 167 32.55 -14.42 2.39
N ARG A 168 32.26 -13.13 2.57
CA ARG A 168 31.75 -12.55 3.81
C ARG A 168 30.26 -12.82 3.87
N PHE A 169 29.79 -13.42 4.94
CA PHE A 169 28.36 -13.57 5.15
C PHE A 169 27.73 -12.19 5.27
N GLY A 170 26.69 -11.95 4.48
CA GLY A 170 25.98 -10.67 4.43
C GLY A 170 24.57 -10.87 3.90
N PHE A 171 23.71 -9.91 4.22
CA PHE A 171 22.31 -9.90 3.81
C PHE A 171 22.13 -9.12 2.51
N VAL A 172 21.32 -9.66 1.62
CA VAL A 172 20.74 -8.90 0.52
C VAL A 172 19.43 -8.31 1.04
N VAL A 173 19.45 -7.01 1.34
CA VAL A 173 18.29 -6.32 1.91
C VAL A 173 17.33 -5.95 0.78
N LEU A 174 16.09 -6.46 0.86
CA LEU A 174 15.09 -6.30 -0.17
C LEU A 174 13.86 -5.55 0.38
N PRO A 175 13.84 -4.20 0.34
CA PRO A 175 12.64 -3.45 0.69
C PRO A 175 11.54 -3.63 -0.36
N GLY A 176 10.31 -3.73 0.10
CA GLY A 176 9.11 -3.75 -0.73
C GLY A 176 7.90 -3.28 0.05
N ILE A 177 6.76 -3.27 -0.61
CA ILE A 177 5.46 -2.96 -0.01
C ILE A 177 4.54 -4.09 -0.39
N GLY A 178 3.99 -4.75 0.62
CA GLY A 178 3.18 -5.93 0.40
C GLY A 178 2.29 -6.17 1.61
N THR A 179 1.01 -6.08 1.36
CA THR A 179 -0.08 -6.41 2.27
C THR A 179 -0.72 -7.74 1.92
N PHE A 180 -0.60 -8.21 0.68
CA PHE A 180 -1.29 -9.40 0.18
C PHE A 180 -2.81 -9.27 0.38
N GLU A 181 -3.47 -10.19 1.08
CA GLU A 181 -4.84 -10.06 1.58
C GLU A 181 -4.91 -9.43 2.98
N ALA A 182 -3.81 -9.39 3.73
CA ALA A 182 -3.79 -8.96 5.12
C ALA A 182 -4.12 -7.46 5.33
N TYR A 183 -4.31 -6.65 4.27
CA TYR A 183 -4.76 -5.25 4.40
C TYR A 183 -6.07 -5.09 5.20
N VAL A 184 -6.95 -6.09 5.22
CA VAL A 184 -8.13 -6.11 6.10
C VAL A 184 -7.71 -6.32 7.56
N GLY A 185 -6.85 -7.31 7.82
CA GLY A 185 -6.36 -7.63 9.16
C GLY A 185 -5.48 -6.54 9.79
N TYR A 186 -4.63 -5.90 9.00
CA TYR A 186 -3.85 -4.73 9.42
C TYR A 186 -4.76 -3.55 9.73
N GLY A 187 -5.79 -3.33 8.91
CA GLY A 187 -6.81 -2.32 9.13
C GLY A 187 -7.62 -2.55 10.42
N LEU A 188 -8.00 -3.80 10.69
CA LEU A 188 -8.75 -4.21 11.88
C LEU A 188 -8.05 -3.82 13.19
N ASN A 189 -6.71 -3.95 13.21
CA ASN A 189 -5.88 -3.61 14.36
C ASN A 189 -5.44 -2.14 14.39
N SER A 190 -5.93 -1.31 13.46
CA SER A 190 -5.55 0.09 13.33
C SER A 190 -6.70 1.03 13.73
N ALA A 191 -6.39 2.02 14.58
CA ALA A 191 -7.30 3.11 14.93
C ALA A 191 -7.61 4.01 13.71
N ALA A 192 -8.57 4.93 13.83
CA ALA A 192 -8.88 5.89 12.76
C ALA A 192 -7.64 6.71 12.35
N SER A 193 -7.50 6.99 11.07
CA SER A 193 -6.38 7.78 10.51
C SER A 193 -6.86 9.10 9.91
N ALA A 194 -5.93 10.05 9.79
CA ALA A 194 -6.23 11.43 9.41
C ALA A 194 -6.72 11.58 7.96
N ASP A 195 -6.46 10.58 7.11
CA ASP A 195 -7.00 10.45 5.75
C ASP A 195 -8.54 10.27 5.70
N GLY A 196 -9.20 10.11 6.85
CA GLY A 196 -10.64 9.93 6.95
C GLY A 196 -11.09 8.47 7.08
N ARG A 197 -10.14 7.52 7.08
CA ARG A 197 -10.42 6.10 7.36
C ARG A 197 -10.83 5.94 8.82
N ARG A 198 -11.89 5.17 9.07
CA ARG A 198 -12.37 4.86 10.42
C ARG A 198 -11.60 3.71 11.06
N SER A 199 -11.69 3.64 12.38
CA SER A 199 -11.08 2.59 13.18
C SER A 199 -11.53 1.21 12.70
N GLY A 200 -10.58 0.28 12.56
CA GLY A 200 -10.85 -1.10 12.14
C GLY A 200 -11.13 -1.29 10.65
N GLN A 201 -11.24 -0.22 9.85
CA GLN A 201 -11.43 -0.36 8.40
C GLN A 201 -10.14 -0.81 7.70
N PRO A 202 -10.24 -1.51 6.56
CA PRO A 202 -9.05 -1.92 5.80
C PRO A 202 -8.15 -0.76 5.37
N ILE A 203 -6.84 -1.03 5.30
CA ILE A 203 -5.86 -0.12 4.67
C ILE A 203 -5.77 -0.38 3.16
N ALA A 204 -5.05 0.47 2.44
CA ALA A 204 -4.73 0.27 1.02
C ALA A 204 -4.03 -1.09 0.80
N SER A 205 -4.31 -1.74 -0.33
CA SER A 205 -3.58 -2.96 -0.69
C SER A 205 -2.26 -2.60 -1.36
N ASP A 206 -1.17 -3.13 -0.80
CA ASP A 206 0.20 -2.94 -1.25
C ASP A 206 0.53 -1.46 -1.42
N LEU A 207 0.98 -1.04 -2.60
CA LEU A 207 1.28 0.35 -2.95
C LEU A 207 0.14 1.01 -3.74
N SER A 208 -1.03 0.36 -3.83
CA SER A 208 -2.20 0.88 -4.52
C SER A 208 -2.80 2.11 -3.81
N PRO A 209 -3.60 2.93 -4.50
CA PRO A 209 -4.37 4.00 -3.85
C PRO A 209 -5.25 3.46 -2.74
N ALA A 210 -5.42 4.23 -1.67
CA ALA A 210 -6.40 3.93 -0.64
C ALA A 210 -7.82 4.08 -1.21
N PRO A 211 -8.63 3.01 -1.26
CA PRO A 211 -10.00 3.12 -1.74
C PRO A 211 -10.85 4.00 -0.81
N VAL A 212 -12.00 4.44 -1.32
CA VAL A 212 -13.00 5.15 -0.51
C VAL A 212 -13.35 4.33 0.75
N PRO A 213 -13.42 4.95 1.94
CA PRO A 213 -13.79 4.25 3.18
C PRO A 213 -15.05 3.39 3.05
N GLN A 214 -15.06 2.21 3.68
CA GLN A 214 -16.12 1.21 3.46
C GLN A 214 -17.51 1.63 3.96
N ASP A 215 -17.58 2.57 4.89
CA ASP A 215 -18.83 3.14 5.41
C ASP A 215 -19.44 4.21 4.49
N LEU A 216 -18.72 4.61 3.44
CA LEU A 216 -19.21 5.50 2.41
C LEU A 216 -19.63 4.70 1.16
N PRO A 217 -20.52 5.28 0.32
CA PRO A 217 -20.87 4.69 -0.97
C PRO A 217 -19.61 4.38 -1.77
N ALA A 218 -19.60 3.22 -2.44
CA ALA A 218 -18.54 2.93 -3.38
C ALA A 218 -18.55 4.01 -4.48
N ASN A 219 -17.42 4.69 -4.64
CA ASN A 219 -17.19 5.63 -5.73
C ASN A 219 -15.89 5.22 -6.40
N PRO A 220 -15.94 4.24 -7.34
CA PRO A 220 -14.78 3.86 -8.12
C PRO A 220 -14.39 5.07 -8.98
N ASP A 221 -13.44 5.84 -8.47
CA ASP A 221 -12.87 6.98 -9.18
C ASP A 221 -12.19 6.48 -10.46
N SER A 222 -12.09 7.37 -11.45
CA SER A 222 -11.45 7.03 -12.71
C SER A 222 -10.49 8.08 -13.19
N CYS A 223 -9.33 7.65 -13.69
CA CYS A 223 -8.42 8.57 -14.36
C CYS A 223 -7.70 7.92 -15.54
N ASP A 224 -7.04 8.77 -16.33
CA ASP A 224 -6.19 8.32 -17.41
C ASP A 224 -5.05 7.44 -16.87
N ILE A 225 -4.83 6.28 -17.50
CA ILE A 225 -3.88 5.27 -17.03
C ILE A 225 -2.44 5.81 -16.84
N TYR A 226 -2.01 6.78 -17.66
CA TYR A 226 -0.68 7.39 -17.50
C TYR A 226 -0.64 8.40 -16.36
N LYS A 227 -1.71 9.20 -16.20
CA LYS A 227 -1.83 10.14 -15.08
C LYS A 227 -1.95 9.43 -13.74
N ALA A 228 -2.64 8.28 -13.67
CA ALA A 228 -2.74 7.49 -12.45
C ALA A 228 -1.34 7.21 -11.91
N LEU A 229 -0.45 6.73 -12.79
CA LEU A 229 0.90 6.34 -12.43
C LEU A 229 1.84 7.50 -12.06
N LYS A 230 1.51 8.76 -12.36
CA LYS A 230 2.42 9.89 -12.15
C LYS A 230 2.79 10.16 -10.68
N CYS A 231 1.91 9.82 -9.74
CA CYS A 231 2.21 9.91 -8.31
C CYS A 231 3.28 8.92 -7.85
N TRP A 232 3.41 7.77 -8.52
CA TRP A 232 4.42 6.75 -8.20
C TRP A 232 5.73 6.91 -8.95
N ASP A 233 5.76 7.77 -9.97
CA ASP A 233 6.94 8.10 -10.80
C ASP A 233 8.01 8.82 -9.96
N ILE A 234 8.64 8.04 -9.07
CA ILE A 234 9.59 8.42 -8.02
C ILE A 234 10.73 7.39 -8.12
N GLU A 235 11.97 7.86 -8.26
CA GLU A 235 13.14 7.01 -8.45
C GLU A 235 13.29 5.94 -7.35
N ARG A 236 13.02 6.32 -6.11
CA ARG A 236 13.05 5.41 -4.95
C ARG A 236 12.02 4.29 -5.00
N ILE A 237 10.86 4.51 -5.62
CA ILE A 237 9.86 3.46 -5.83
C ILE A 237 10.32 2.54 -6.96
N ASN A 238 10.79 3.13 -8.06
CA ASN A 238 11.16 2.39 -9.27
C ASN A 238 12.40 1.52 -9.14
N LEU A 239 13.42 2.02 -8.42
CA LEU A 239 14.71 1.35 -8.29
C LEU A 239 15.03 0.93 -6.86
N GLY A 240 14.41 1.59 -5.88
CA GLY A 240 14.72 1.40 -4.46
C GLY A 240 13.90 0.31 -3.77
N LEU A 241 12.74 -0.07 -4.32
CA LEU A 241 11.89 -1.15 -3.79
C LEU A 241 12.13 -2.44 -4.59
N SER A 242 13.10 -3.24 -4.15
CA SER A 242 13.55 -4.43 -4.88
C SER A 242 12.73 -5.70 -4.61
N CYS A 243 11.89 -5.73 -3.57
CA CYS A 243 11.03 -6.87 -3.22
C CYS A 243 9.60 -6.75 -3.78
N GLY A 244 9.42 -6.02 -4.89
CA GLY A 244 8.11 -5.75 -5.48
C GLY A 244 7.25 -4.78 -4.66
N SER A 245 6.44 -3.98 -5.34
CA SER A 245 5.48 -3.06 -4.69
C SER A 245 4.32 -2.80 -5.64
N GLU A 246 3.35 -3.70 -5.62
CA GLU A 246 2.25 -3.73 -6.57
C GLU A 246 1.36 -2.50 -6.46
N VAL A 247 1.05 -1.91 -7.61
CA VAL A 247 -0.05 -0.98 -7.80
C VAL A 247 -1.16 -1.70 -8.56
N ASP A 248 -2.27 -1.97 -7.87
CA ASP A 248 -3.43 -2.65 -8.44
C ASP A 248 -4.31 -1.67 -9.23
N LEU A 249 -4.47 -1.94 -10.53
CA LEU A 249 -5.31 -1.16 -11.43
C LEU A 249 -6.53 -1.97 -11.87
N MET A 250 -7.69 -1.30 -11.96
CA MET A 250 -8.89 -1.87 -12.57
C MET A 250 -9.09 -1.28 -13.97
N ILE A 251 -9.43 -2.11 -14.95
CA ILE A 251 -9.87 -1.66 -16.28
C ILE A 251 -11.25 -2.23 -16.59
N LEU A 252 -12.03 -1.50 -17.39
CA LEU A 252 -13.30 -2.00 -17.90
C LEU A 252 -13.09 -3.15 -18.90
N GLU A 253 -14.13 -3.97 -19.06
CA GLU A 253 -14.12 -5.11 -19.98
C GLU A 253 -14.01 -4.70 -21.45
N ASP A 254 -14.34 -3.45 -21.77
CA ASP A 254 -14.26 -2.86 -23.11
C ASP A 254 -12.97 -2.04 -23.36
N PHE A 255 -11.98 -2.12 -22.46
CA PHE A 255 -10.71 -1.40 -22.61
C PHE A 255 -10.00 -1.82 -23.92
N PRO A 256 -9.65 -0.88 -24.83
CA PRO A 256 -9.07 -1.23 -26.13
C PRO A 256 -7.72 -1.96 -26.01
N LEU A 257 -7.62 -3.12 -26.64
CA LEU A 257 -6.44 -3.99 -26.56
C LEU A 257 -5.17 -3.32 -27.11
N ASP A 258 -5.30 -2.54 -28.19
CA ASP A 258 -4.20 -1.79 -28.79
C ASP A 258 -3.64 -0.75 -27.80
N LYS A 259 -4.53 -0.05 -27.07
CA LYS A 259 -4.15 0.94 -26.06
C LYS A 259 -3.52 0.30 -24.83
N LEU A 260 -4.03 -0.85 -24.39
CA LEU A 260 -3.42 -1.59 -23.29
C LEU A 260 -2.02 -2.09 -23.68
N THR A 261 -1.87 -2.60 -24.90
CA THR A 261 -0.57 -3.05 -25.43
C THR A 261 0.42 -1.90 -25.54
N GLU A 262 -0.02 -0.74 -26.04
CA GLU A 262 0.78 0.48 -26.11
C GLU A 262 1.25 0.91 -24.71
N PHE A 263 0.33 0.93 -23.73
CA PHE A 263 0.65 1.24 -22.35
C PHE A 263 1.66 0.26 -21.74
N LEU A 264 1.44 -1.04 -21.85
CA LEU A 264 2.34 -2.06 -21.27
C LEU A 264 3.74 -2.01 -21.87
N ARG A 265 3.87 -1.73 -23.19
CA ARG A 265 5.19 -1.54 -23.82
C ARG A 265 5.91 -0.33 -23.27
N ARG A 266 5.20 0.78 -23.04
CA ARG A 266 5.79 2.00 -22.46
C ARG A 266 6.11 1.84 -20.98
N TYR A 267 5.28 1.11 -20.23
CA TYR A 267 5.53 0.78 -18.83
C TYR A 267 6.79 -0.09 -18.67
N ALA A 268 7.01 -1.05 -19.57
CA ALA A 268 8.19 -1.91 -19.56
C ALA A 268 9.47 -1.22 -20.11
N ASP A 269 9.36 -0.03 -20.68
CA ASP A 269 10.50 0.69 -21.25
C ASP A 269 11.33 1.36 -20.15
N LEU A 270 12.59 0.93 -20.02
CA LEU A 270 13.51 1.40 -18.97
C LEU A 270 14.10 2.77 -19.26
N ASP A 271 14.07 3.24 -20.52
CA ASP A 271 14.62 4.55 -20.91
C ASP A 271 13.66 5.71 -20.57
N GLY A 272 12.40 5.40 -20.27
CA GLY A 272 11.37 6.37 -19.87
C GLY A 272 10.35 5.75 -18.92
N PRO A 273 10.77 5.27 -17.72
CA PRO A 273 9.91 4.50 -16.84
C PRO A 273 8.71 5.35 -16.42
N ILE A 274 7.54 4.73 -16.46
CA ILE A 274 6.28 5.38 -16.10
C ILE A 274 5.77 4.72 -14.82
N GLY A 275 5.78 5.47 -13.72
CA GLY A 275 5.05 5.06 -12.52
C GLY A 275 5.85 4.24 -11.54
N SER A 276 5.35 3.05 -11.20
CA SER A 276 5.84 2.15 -10.16
C SER A 276 6.71 1.02 -10.72
N ASN A 277 7.37 0.26 -9.83
CA ASN A 277 8.16 -0.93 -10.16
C ASN A 277 7.33 -2.16 -10.55
N VAL A 278 6.09 -2.30 -10.04
CA VAL A 278 5.16 -3.38 -10.38
C VAL A 278 3.74 -2.84 -10.50
N ILE A 279 2.99 -3.30 -11.51
CA ILE A 279 1.55 -3.09 -11.64
C ILE A 279 0.82 -4.43 -11.76
N THR A 280 -0.42 -4.48 -11.29
CA THR A 280 -1.35 -5.54 -11.66
C THR A 280 -2.58 -4.93 -12.31
N VAL A 281 -3.22 -5.69 -13.21
CA VAL A 281 -4.42 -5.22 -13.92
C VAL A 281 -5.52 -6.27 -13.77
N THR A 282 -6.64 -5.85 -13.20
CA THR A 282 -7.88 -6.64 -13.22
C THR A 282 -8.82 -6.05 -14.26
N CYS A 283 -9.30 -6.88 -15.18
CA CYS A 283 -10.30 -6.51 -16.18
C CYS A 283 -11.66 -7.04 -15.73
N ALA A 284 -12.53 -6.14 -15.25
CA ALA A 284 -13.88 -6.46 -14.78
C ALA A 284 -14.71 -5.17 -14.70
N ASN A 285 -15.99 -5.23 -15.05
CA ASN A 285 -16.87 -4.08 -14.85
C ASN A 285 -17.31 -3.95 -13.38
N PRO A 286 -17.58 -2.73 -12.87
CA PRO A 286 -18.12 -2.54 -11.53
C PRO A 286 -19.41 -3.35 -11.29
N GLU A 287 -20.29 -3.43 -12.28
CA GLU A 287 -21.53 -4.20 -12.21
C GLU A 287 -21.28 -5.70 -12.12
N THR A 288 -20.22 -6.21 -12.74
CA THR A 288 -19.83 -7.62 -12.66
C THR A 288 -19.48 -7.98 -11.23
N LEU A 289 -18.64 -7.18 -10.56
CA LEU A 289 -18.26 -7.42 -9.16
C LEU A 289 -19.43 -7.22 -8.19
N GLU A 290 -20.28 -6.23 -8.45
CA GLU A 290 -21.49 -6.01 -7.64
C GLU A 290 -22.45 -7.20 -7.72
N LYS A 291 -22.71 -7.73 -8.92
CA LYS A 291 -23.57 -8.91 -9.10
C LYS A 291 -22.94 -10.16 -8.51
N ALA A 292 -21.65 -10.38 -8.73
CA ALA A 292 -20.90 -11.52 -8.19
C ALA A 292 -20.90 -11.55 -6.64
N SER A 293 -21.00 -10.38 -5.98
CA SER A 293 -21.11 -10.31 -4.51
C SER A 293 -22.47 -10.74 -3.95
N LYS A 294 -23.50 -10.87 -4.80
CA LYS A 294 -24.88 -11.19 -4.42
C LYS A 294 -25.33 -12.55 -4.93
N VAL A 295 -24.96 -12.90 -6.15
CA VAL A 295 -25.31 -14.16 -6.81
C VAL A 295 -24.01 -14.82 -7.21
N THR A 296 -23.57 -15.84 -6.47
CA THR A 296 -22.24 -16.41 -6.62
C THR A 296 -22.15 -17.41 -7.77
N ASP A 297 -23.17 -18.25 -7.95
CA ASP A 297 -23.13 -19.41 -8.86
C ASP A 297 -22.90 -18.99 -10.32
N ALA A 298 -23.52 -17.88 -10.75
CA ALA A 298 -23.35 -17.35 -12.10
C ALA A 298 -21.97 -16.70 -12.35
N TYR A 299 -21.17 -16.52 -11.31
CA TYR A 299 -19.90 -15.78 -11.33
C TYR A 299 -18.75 -16.60 -10.72
N GLU A 300 -18.87 -17.94 -10.68
CA GLU A 300 -17.90 -18.84 -10.05
C GLU A 300 -16.48 -18.76 -10.61
N LEU A 301 -16.33 -18.24 -11.84
CA LEU A 301 -15.05 -18.08 -12.53
C LEU A 301 -14.54 -16.63 -12.56
N VAL A 302 -15.25 -15.67 -11.95
CA VAL A 302 -14.77 -14.30 -11.86
C VAL A 302 -13.51 -14.27 -11.01
N ARG A 303 -12.43 -13.76 -11.59
CA ARG A 303 -11.12 -13.67 -10.95
C ARG A 303 -10.69 -12.23 -10.81
N VAL A 304 -10.01 -11.95 -9.72
CA VAL A 304 -9.49 -10.62 -9.38
C VAL A 304 -8.02 -10.72 -9.01
N ARG A 305 -7.25 -9.67 -9.30
CA ARG A 305 -5.87 -9.54 -8.79
C ARG A 305 -5.91 -9.05 -7.36
N GLN A 306 -5.16 -9.75 -6.52
CA GLN A 306 -4.76 -9.35 -5.18
C GLN A 306 -3.26 -9.00 -5.21
N GLY A 307 -2.68 -8.65 -4.06
CA GLY A 307 -1.24 -8.46 -3.95
C GLY A 307 -0.45 -9.73 -4.27
N GLY A 308 0.14 -9.78 -5.45
CA GLY A 308 0.97 -10.89 -5.91
C GLY A 308 0.23 -12.08 -6.56
N TRP A 309 -1.06 -12.30 -6.33
CA TRP A 309 -1.80 -13.47 -6.89
C TRP A 309 -3.18 -13.15 -7.49
N THR A 310 -3.82 -14.19 -8.01
CA THR A 310 -5.18 -14.15 -8.56
C THR A 310 -6.08 -15.06 -7.74
N GLU A 311 -7.25 -14.57 -7.35
CA GLU A 311 -8.23 -15.33 -6.56
C GLU A 311 -9.61 -15.27 -7.21
N PHE A 312 -10.46 -16.26 -6.90
CA PHE A 312 -11.86 -16.24 -7.27
C PHE A 312 -12.61 -15.21 -6.41
N PHE A 313 -13.26 -14.24 -7.04
CA PHE A 313 -13.90 -13.14 -6.30
C PHE A 313 -14.94 -13.64 -5.28
N ILE A 314 -15.68 -14.69 -5.63
CA ILE A 314 -16.74 -15.25 -4.78
C ILE A 314 -16.24 -15.99 -3.54
N THR A 315 -14.95 -16.36 -3.48
CA THR A 315 -14.36 -17.04 -2.30
C THR A 315 -13.86 -16.06 -1.24
N LEU A 316 -13.78 -14.77 -1.59
CA LEU A 316 -13.32 -13.71 -0.70
C LEU A 316 -14.40 -13.31 0.31
N PHE A 317 -13.98 -12.98 1.53
CA PHE A 317 -14.90 -12.43 2.54
C PHE A 317 -15.47 -11.08 2.11
N PRO A 318 -16.66 -10.69 2.61
CA PRO A 318 -17.35 -9.46 2.22
C PRO A 318 -16.50 -8.19 2.34
N GLU A 319 -15.60 -8.11 3.32
CA GLU A 319 -14.70 -6.98 3.52
C GLU A 319 -13.69 -6.83 2.37
N HIS A 320 -13.14 -7.94 1.87
CA HIS A 320 -12.25 -7.93 0.71
C HIS A 320 -13.02 -7.61 -0.57
N GLN A 321 -14.19 -8.23 -0.77
CA GLN A 321 -15.06 -7.93 -1.91
C GLN A 321 -15.48 -6.45 -1.92
N GLY A 322 -15.77 -5.89 -0.75
CA GLY A 322 -16.11 -4.49 -0.55
C GLY A 322 -14.98 -3.55 -0.92
N GLN A 323 -13.73 -3.91 -0.61
CA GLN A 323 -12.55 -3.13 -1.00
C GLN A 323 -12.29 -3.18 -2.50
N LEU A 324 -12.36 -4.38 -3.10
CA LEU A 324 -12.13 -4.57 -4.54
C LEU A 324 -13.10 -3.76 -5.40
N ARG A 325 -14.38 -3.73 -5.03
CA ARG A 325 -15.42 -2.93 -5.72
C ARG A 325 -15.17 -1.41 -5.69
N ARG A 326 -14.28 -0.94 -4.81
CA ARG A 326 -13.95 0.48 -4.62
C ARG A 326 -12.58 0.88 -5.17
N ARG A 327 -11.84 -0.08 -5.74
CA ARG A 327 -10.54 0.22 -6.36
C ARG A 327 -10.73 1.17 -7.54
N MET A 328 -9.67 1.92 -7.81
CA MET A 328 -9.63 2.90 -8.89
C MET A 328 -9.67 2.21 -10.25
N TYR A 329 -10.48 2.76 -11.15
CA TYR A 329 -10.53 2.34 -12.55
C TYR A 329 -9.66 3.26 -13.40
N VAL A 330 -8.93 2.70 -14.35
CA VAL A 330 -8.14 3.47 -15.31
C VAL A 330 -8.70 3.30 -16.71
N HIS A 331 -8.65 4.38 -17.49
CA HIS A 331 -9.11 4.41 -18.86
C HIS A 331 -7.98 4.88 -19.78
N PRO A 332 -8.03 4.60 -21.09
CA PRO A 332 -7.02 5.12 -22.02
C PRO A 332 -7.08 6.65 -22.09
N PRO A 333 -6.02 7.31 -22.61
CA PRO A 333 -6.04 8.74 -22.87
C PRO A 333 -7.24 9.10 -23.72
N ARG A 334 -8.03 10.06 -23.23
CA ARG A 334 -9.11 10.62 -24.03
C ARG A 334 -8.45 11.48 -25.11
N MET A 335 -8.64 11.08 -26.37
CA MET A 335 -8.52 11.99 -27.49
C MET A 335 -9.62 13.04 -27.26
N ASP A 336 -9.22 14.19 -26.75
CA ASP A 336 -10.03 15.41 -26.59
C ASP A 336 -10.93 15.45 -25.34
N GLY A 337 -10.83 16.56 -24.59
CA GLY A 337 -11.43 16.79 -23.27
C GLY A 337 -12.96 16.88 -23.23
N LYS A 338 -13.67 15.83 -23.62
CA LYS A 338 -15.10 15.68 -23.36
C LYS A 338 -15.37 14.78 -22.15
N PRO A 339 -16.27 15.18 -21.23
CA PRO A 339 -16.70 14.33 -20.13
C PRO A 339 -17.50 13.14 -20.68
N THR A 340 -17.29 11.97 -20.09
CA THR A 340 -18.12 10.78 -20.30
C THR A 340 -19.47 11.03 -19.67
N THR A 341 -20.51 11.16 -20.51
CA THR A 341 -21.88 10.89 -20.07
C THR A 341 -21.94 9.44 -19.64
N SER A 342 -22.30 9.18 -18.39
CA SER A 342 -22.70 7.86 -17.93
C SER A 342 -23.76 7.31 -18.89
N ARG A 343 -23.49 6.16 -19.52
CA ARG A 343 -24.57 5.39 -20.11
C ARG A 343 -25.14 4.53 -18.99
N THR A 344 -26.39 4.87 -18.67
CA THR A 344 -27.34 4.20 -17.78
C THR A 344 -27.50 2.73 -18.05
#